data_AF-A0AB33CNM1-F1
#
_entry.id   AF-A0AB33CNM1-F1
#
_cell.length_a   1.000
_cell.length_b   1.000
_cell.length_c   1.000
_cell.angle_alpha   90.00
_cell.angle_beta   90.00
_cell.angle_gamma   90.00
#
_symmetry.space_group_name_H-M   'P 1'
#
loop_
_entity.id
_entity.type
_entity.pdbx_description
1 polymer ?
#
loop_
_entity_poly.entity_id
_entity_poly.type
_entity_poly.pdbx_seq_one_letter_code
_entity_poly.pdbx_strand_id
1 'polypeptide(L)' 'MLMTIYFMIWPVMSAIILVLLVGNLIRDWRRARKTGQSMV' A
#
# COMPACT_ATOMS: atom_id res chain seq x y z
N MET A 1 2.89 5.16 28.83
CA MET A 1 2.13 5.63 27.66
C MET A 1 3.02 6.02 26.48
N LEU A 2 4.12 6.76 26.67
CA LEU A 2 5.05 7.13 25.59
C LEU A 2 5.62 5.93 24.81
N MET A 3 5.95 4.84 25.52
CA MET A 3 6.50 3.63 24.90
C MET A 3 5.49 2.95 23.97
N THR A 4 4.21 2.93 24.33
CA THR A 4 3.14 2.34 23.50
C THR A 4 3.01 3.07 22.16
N ILE A 5 3.10 4.40 22.16
CA ILE A 5 3.07 5.21 20.93
C ILE A 5 4.31 4.90 20.08
N TYR A 6 5.48 4.82 20.70
CA TYR A 6 6.72 4.46 20.01
C TYR A 6 6.63 3.10 19.30
N PHE A 7 6.10 2.09 20.00
CA PHE A 7 5.87 0.77 19.41
C PHE A 7 4.78 0.76 18.33
N MET A 8 3.79 1.68 18.39
CA MET A 8 2.74 1.78 17.37
C MET A 8 3.14 2.58 16.13
N ILE A 9 4.12 3.47 16.21
CA ILE A 9 4.61 4.23 15.05
C ILE A 9 5.11 3.27 13.96
N TRP A 10 5.83 2.23 14.36
CA TRP A 10 6.40 1.26 13.42
C TRP A 10 5.35 0.48 12.59
N PRO A 11 4.36 -0.20 13.20
CA PRO A 11 3.31 -0.89 12.47
C PRO A 11 2.41 0.08 11.68
N VAL A 12 2.18 1.31 12.17
CA VAL A 12 1.42 2.32 11.42
C VAL A 12 2.17 2.71 10.14
N MET A 13 3.47 2.98 10.22
CA MET A 13 4.28 3.31 9.04
C MET A 13 4.32 2.15 8.04
N SER A 14 4.52 0.90 8.50
CA SER A 14 4.48 -0.28 7.63
C SER A 14 3.12 -0.47 6.99
N ALA A 15 2.02 -0.28 7.73
CA ALA A 15 0.66 -0.40 7.21
C ALA A 15 0.38 0.65 6.13
N ILE A 16 0.80 1.90 6.32
CA ILE A 16 0.65 2.97 5.33
C ILE A 16 1.38 2.59 4.03
N ILE A 17 2.64 2.16 4.12
CA ILE A 17 3.42 1.75 2.94
C ILE A 17 2.76 0.56 2.24
N LEU A 18 2.29 -0.43 2.99
CA LEU A 18 1.66 -1.62 2.44
C LEU A 18 0.33 -1.28 1.74
N VAL A 19 -0.48 -0.40 2.34
CA VAL A 19 -1.72 0.09 1.74
C VAL A 19 -1.44 0.88 0.46
N LEU A 20 -0.40 1.72 0.45
CA LEU A 20 0.00 2.44 -0.76
C LEU A 20 0.45 1.48 -1.87
N LEU A 21 1.24 0.46 -1.52
CA LEU A 21 1.77 -0.51 -2.48
C LEU A 21 0.67 -1.38 -3.06
N VAL A 22 -0.19 -1.95 -2.22
CA VAL A 22 -1.35 -2.76 -2.64
C VAL A 22 -2.37 -1.88 -3.38
N GLY A 23 -2.62 -0.66 -2.91
CA GLY A 23 -3.54 0.28 -3.53
C GLY A 23 -3.11 0.70 -4.93
N ASN A 24 -1.83 1.02 -5.11
CA ASN A 24 -1.25 1.31 -6.42
C ASN A 24 -1.25 0.08 -7.32
N LEU A 25 -0.87 -1.08 -6.81
CA LEU A 25 -0.90 -2.32 -7.58
C LEU A 25 -2.30 -2.66 -8.07
N ILE A 26 -3.32 -2.52 -7.23
CA ILE A 26 -4.73 -2.74 -7.61
C ILE A 26 -5.18 -1.69 -8.62
N ARG A 27 -4.79 -0.42 -8.43
CA ARG A 27 -5.13 0.67 -9.35
C ARG A 27 -4.51 0.43 -10.72
N ASP A 28 -3.24 0.06 -10.76
CA ASP A 28 -2.50 -0.21 -11.99
C ASP A 28 -3.03 -1.47 -12.66
N TRP A 29 -3.34 -2.53 -11.90
CA TRP A 29 -3.99 -3.72 -12.44
C TRP A 29 -5.36 -3.40 -13.05
N ARG A 30 -6.21 -2.62 -12.36
CA ARG A 30 -7.50 -2.17 -12.91
C ARG A 30 -7.32 -1.31 -14.15
N ARG A 31 -6.27 -0.47 -14.19
CA ARG A 31 -5.97 0.40 -15.34
C ARG A 31 -5.51 -0.43 -16.53
N ALA A 32 -4.55 -1.34 -16.33
CA ALA A 32 -4.07 -2.29 -17.33
C ALA A 32 -5.19 -3.15 -17.92
N ARG A 33 -6.11 -3.64 -17.07
CA ARG A 33 -7.31 -4.37 -17.51
C ARG A 33 -8.24 -3.54 -18.39
N LYS A 34 -8.33 -2.21 -18.17
CA LYS A 34 -9.14 -1.30 -18.99
C LYS A 34 -8.44 -0.86 -20.27
N THR A 35 -7.12 -0.76 -20.29
CA THR A 35 -6.34 -0.30 -21.45
C THR A 35 -5.81 -1.42 -22.32
N GLY A 36 -5.99 -2.69 -21.94
CA GLY A 36 -5.56 -3.86 -22.74
C GLY A 36 -4.05 -4.01 -22.87
N GLN A 37 -3.27 -3.16 -22.18
CA GLN A 37 -1.82 -3.27 -22.15
C GLN A 37 -1.46 -4.27 -21.06
N SER A 38 -0.74 -5.32 -21.44
CA SER A 38 -0.25 -6.34 -20.52
C SER A 38 0.47 -5.66 -19.36
N MET A 39 -0.04 -5.89 -18.15
CA MET A 39 0.78 -5.72 -16.96
C MET A 39 1.98 -6.66 -17.17
N VAL A 40 3.18 -6.09 -17.34
CA VAL A 40 4.42 -6.90 -17.38
C VAL A 40 4.54 -7.64 -16.05
#